data_AF-A0A9W6CBJ2-F1
#
_entry.id   AF-A0A9W6CBJ2-F1
#
_cell.length_a   1.000
_cell.length_b   1.000
_cell.length_c   1.000
_cell.angle_alpha   90.00
_cell.angle_beta   90.00
_cell.angle_gamma   90.00
#
_symmetry.space_group_name_H-M   'P 1'
#
loop_
_entity.id
_entity.type
_entity.pdbx_description
1 polymer ?
#
loop_
_entity_poly.entity_id
_entity_poly.type
_entity_poly.pdbx_seq_one_letter_code
_entity_poly.pdbx_strand_id
1 'polypeptide(L)' 'MKKYEHLPFEIILSATESDPEAIETVMKFYDGYISKLCLRKLYDEYGNVCMVVDADLKNRVQTALLDMLMNFEIVVM' A
#
# COMPACT_ATOMS: atom_id res chain seq x y z
N MET A 1 -4.61 -20.61 -6.16
CA MET A 1 -4.51 -19.17 -6.52
C MET A 1 -5.12 -18.38 -5.37
N LYS A 2 -4.41 -17.41 -4.78
CA LYS A 2 -5.04 -16.49 -3.81
C LYS A 2 -6.08 -15.68 -4.59
N LYS A 3 -7.36 -15.76 -4.22
CA LYS A 3 -8.36 -14.78 -4.66
C LYS A 3 -7.91 -13.45 -4.07
N TYR A 4 -7.56 -12.49 -4.92
CA TYR A 4 -7.44 -11.12 -4.49
C TYR A 4 -8.86 -10.63 -4.28
N GLU A 5 -9.34 -10.64 -3.03
CA GLU A 5 -10.59 -9.99 -2.69
C GLU A 5 -10.43 -8.51 -3.00
N HIS A 6 -11.43 -7.92 -3.65
CA HIS A 6 -11.44 -6.48 -3.87
C HIS A 6 -11.81 -5.79 -2.57
N LEU A 7 -11.24 -4.62 -2.32
CA LEU A 7 -11.71 -3.78 -1.24
C LEU A 7 -13.16 -3.37 -1.53
N PRO A 8 -14.11 -3.53 -0.59
CA PRO A 8 -15.48 -3.08 -0.79
C PRO A 8 -15.51 -1.57 -1.08
N PHE A 9 -16.41 -1.16 -1.99
CA PHE A 9 -16.59 0.25 -2.33
C PHE A 9 -16.89 1.11 -1.09
N GLU A 10 -17.70 0.59 -0.18
CA GLU A 10 -18.05 1.26 1.09
C GLU A 10 -16.81 1.64 1.90
N ILE A 11 -15.82 0.74 1.98
CA ILE A 11 -14.55 1.01 2.68
C ILE A 11 -13.75 2.09 1.97
N ILE A 12 -13.73 2.09 0.63
CA ILE A 12 -13.03 3.12 -0.15
C ILE A 12 -13.71 4.48 0.09
N LEU A 13 -15.04 4.52 0.04
CA LEU A 13 -15.82 5.73 0.28
C LEU A 13 -15.59 6.28 1.70
N SER A 14 -15.73 5.46 2.74
CA SER A 14 -15.47 5.89 4.12
C SER A 14 -14.03 6.37 4.32
N ALA A 15 -13.06 5.74 3.65
CA ALA A 15 -11.68 6.18 3.71
C ALA A 15 -11.47 7.57 3.08
N THR A 16 -12.20 7.91 2.00
CA THR A 16 -12.19 9.26 1.40
C THR A 16 -12.90 10.30 2.26
N GLU A 17 -13.84 9.88 3.10
CA GLU A 17 -14.48 10.70 4.13
C GLU A 17 -13.63 10.83 5.41
N SER A 18 -12.36 10.41 5.35
CA SER A 18 -11.39 10.47 6.46
C SER A 18 -11.70 9.56 7.66
N ASP A 19 -12.45 8.46 7.46
CA ASP A 19 -12.66 7.46 8.50
C ASP A 19 -11.35 6.69 8.83
N PRO A 20 -10.85 6.77 10.08
CA PRO A 20 -9.55 6.18 10.42
C PRO A 20 -9.48 4.66 10.26
N GLU A 21 -10.55 3.94 10.56
CA GLU A 21 -10.59 2.47 10.44
C GLU A 21 -10.60 2.04 8.98
N ALA A 22 -11.32 2.75 8.12
CA ALA A 22 -11.34 2.54 6.69
C ALA A 22 -9.99 2.86 6.04
N ILE A 23 -9.34 3.97 6.42
CA ILE A 23 -7.98 4.31 5.98
C ILE A 23 -7.01 3.18 6.35
N GLU A 24 -7.02 2.74 7.61
CA GLU A 24 -6.14 1.66 8.06
C GLU A 24 -6.40 0.36 7.26
N THR A 25 -7.66 0.07 6.98
CA THR A 25 -8.06 -1.10 6.18
C THR A 25 -7.53 -1.02 4.75
N VAL A 26 -7.63 0.14 4.08
CA VAL A 26 -7.05 0.37 2.75
C VAL A 26 -5.52 0.20 2.79
N MET A 27 -4.86 0.79 3.78
CA MET A 27 -3.40 0.73 3.91
C MET A 27 -2.91 -0.70 4.15
N LYS A 28 -3.57 -1.45 5.03
CA LYS A 28 -3.27 -2.88 5.29
C LYS A 28 -3.50 -3.75 4.07
N PHE A 29 -4.55 -3.47 3.31
CA PHE A 29 -4.85 -4.20 2.08
C PHE A 29 -3.73 -4.08 1.04
N TYR A 30 -3.19 -2.86 0.85
CA TYR A 30 -2.11 -2.61 -0.11
C TYR A 30 -0.70 -2.90 0.44
N ASP A 31 -0.51 -3.08 1.75
CA ASP A 31 0.82 -3.25 2.37
C ASP A 31 1.65 -4.37 1.73
N GLY A 32 1.04 -5.53 1.47
CA GLY A 32 1.72 -6.65 0.82
C GLY A 32 2.13 -6.36 -0.62
N TYR A 33 1.29 -5.64 -1.36
CA TYR A 33 1.58 -5.22 -2.74
C TYR A 33 2.70 -4.18 -2.77
N ILE A 34 2.63 -3.16 -1.92
CA ILE A 34 3.67 -2.13 -1.78
C ILE A 34 4.99 -2.77 -1.37
N SER A 35 4.98 -3.66 -0.37
CA SER A 35 6.19 -4.37 0.09
C SER A 35 6.84 -5.15 -1.04
N LYS A 36 6.03 -5.79 -1.90
CA LYS A 36 6.52 -6.50 -3.09
C LYS A 36 7.14 -5.56 -4.12
N LEU A 37 6.53 -4.39 -4.38
CA LEU A 37 7.10 -3.38 -5.29
C LEU A 37 8.39 -2.75 -4.75
N CYS A 38 8.53 -2.71 -3.42
CA CYS A 38 9.69 -2.14 -2.75
C CYS A 38 10.83 -3.16 -2.53
N LEU A 39 10.75 -4.35 -3.14
CA LEU A 39 11.83 -5.33 -3.06
C LEU A 39 13.07 -4.88 -3.83
N ARG A 40 14.23 -4.94 -3.17
CA ARG A 40 15.55 -4.65 -3.73
C ARG A 40 16.49 -5.81 -3.52
N LYS A 41 17.42 -5.98 -4.46
CA LYS A 41 18.53 -6.92 -4.34
C LYS A 41 19.60 -6.31 -3.46
N LEU A 42 19.99 -7.04 -2.44
CA LEU A 42 21.13 -6.72 -1.58
C LEU A 42 22.15 -7.85 -1.72
N TYR A 43 23.41 -7.47 -1.84
CA TYR A 43 24.52 -8.39 -1.99
C TYR A 43 25.27 -8.44 -0.66
N ASP A 44 25.53 -9.65 -0.17
CA ASP A 44 26.45 -9.83 0.96
C ASP A 44 27.91 -9.78 0.49
N GLU A 45 28.84 -9.88 1.44
CA GLU A 45 30.29 -9.85 1.20
C GLU A 45 30.79 -11.04 0.35
N TYR A 46 29.99 -12.11 0.26
CA TYR A 46 30.28 -13.31 -0.53
C TYR A 46 29.60 -13.29 -1.90
N GLY A 47 28.87 -12.22 -2.24
CA GLY A 47 28.16 -12.05 -3.51
C GLY A 47 26.80 -12.77 -3.57
N ASN A 48 26.29 -13.30 -2.46
CA ASN A 48 24.94 -13.88 -2.42
C ASN A 48 23.88 -12.78 -2.48
N VAL A 49 22.79 -13.05 -3.20
CA VAL A 49 21.69 -12.10 -3.37
C VAL A 49 20.56 -12.41 -2.39
N CYS A 50 20.23 -11.41 -1.59
CA CYS A 50 19.02 -11.40 -0.76
C CYS A 50 18.02 -10.38 -1.33
N MET A 51 16.74 -10.73 -1.34
CA MET A 51 15.66 -9.79 -1.62
C MET A 51 15.20 -9.18 -0.30
N VAL A 52 15.34 -7.87 -0.14
CA VAL A 52 14.85 -7.15 1.04
C VAL A 52 13.87 -6.07 0.64
N VAL A 53 12.95 -5.74 1.54
CA VAL A 53 12.06 -4.59 1.35
C VAL A 53 12.85 -3.33 1.70
N ASP A 54 12.93 -2.41 0.75
CA ASP A 54 13.46 -1.06 0.95
C ASP A 54 12.46 -0.26 1.78
N ALA A 55 12.80 -0.01 3.06
CA ALA A 55 11.93 0.64 4.02
C ALA A 55 11.63 2.10 3.65
N ASP A 56 12.62 2.82 3.13
CA ASP A 56 12.46 4.22 2.72
C ASP A 56 11.53 4.32 1.51
N LEU A 57 11.71 3.42 0.54
CA LEU A 57 10.83 3.34 -0.62
C LEU A 57 9.40 2.94 -0.21
N LYS A 58 9.25 1.96 0.67
CA LYS A 58 7.95 1.54 1.21
C LYS A 58 7.24 2.70 1.90
N ASN A 59 7.94 3.42 2.77
CA ASN A 59 7.40 4.58 3.47
C ASN A 59 6.92 5.66 2.49
N ARG A 60 7.73 5.99 1.47
CA ARG A 60 7.36 6.98 0.45
C ARG A 60 6.10 6.59 -0.32
N VAL A 61 5.98 5.33 -0.70
CA VAL A 61 4.79 4.84 -1.42
C VAL A 61 3.56 4.83 -0.52
N GLN A 62 3.70 4.43 0.74
CA GLN A 62 2.61 4.46 1.72
C GLN A 62 2.12 5.88 2.00
N THR A 63 3.05 6.84 2.19
CA THR A 63 2.69 8.25 2.37
C THR A 63 2.00 8.82 1.14
N ALA A 64 2.47 8.50 -0.07
CA ALA A 64 1.83 8.95 -1.31
C ALA A 64 0.42 8.36 -1.48
N LEU A 65 0.22 7.09 -1.10
CA LEU A 65 -1.11 6.47 -1.12
C LEU A 65 -2.08 7.16 -0.15
N LEU A 66 -1.61 7.46 1.07
CA LEU A 66 -2.41 8.17 2.07
C LEU A 66 -2.80 9.58 1.60
N ASP A 67 -1.83 10.33 1.08
CA ASP A 67 -2.06 11.67 0.54
C ASP A 67 -3.03 11.64 -0.65
N MET A 68 -2.87 10.69 -1.57
CA MET A 68 -3.80 10.51 -2.68
C MET A 68 -5.21 10.22 -2.18
N LEU A 69 -5.35 9.34 -1.17
CA LEU A 69 -6.65 8.98 -0.60
C LEU A 69 -7.35 10.17 0.08
N MET A 70 -6.60 10.99 0.83
CA MET A 70 -7.12 12.18 1.51
C MET A 70 -7.61 13.26 0.53
N ASN A 71 -7.01 13.33 -0.66
CA ASN A 71 -7.38 14.30 -1.70
C ASN A 71 -8.28 13.68 -2.78
N PHE A 72 -8.74 12.43 -2.60
CA PHE A 72 -9.53 11.74 -3.61
C PHE A 72 -11.01 12.09 -3.49
N GLU A 73 -11.55 12.76 -4.50
CA GLU A 73 -12.98 13.06 -4.60
C GLU A 73 -13.71 11.98 -5.40
N ILE A 74 -14.63 11.27 -4.75
CA ILE A 74 -15.51 10.32 -5.43
C ILE A 74 -16.71 11.10 -6.01
N VAL A 75 -16.75 11.22 -7.33
CA VAL A 75 -17.92 11.74 -8.04
C VAL A 75 -18.90 10.59 -8.29
N VAL A 76 -19.97 10.54 -7.50
CA VAL A 76 -21.09 9.62 -7.75
C VAL A 76 -22.05 10.31 -8.72
N MET A 77 -22.18 9.77 -9.94
CA MET A 77 -23.17 10.20 -10.94
C MET A 77 -24.55 9.60 -10.67
#